data_AF-A0A2N1DGZ9-F1
#
_entry.id   AF-A0A2N1DGZ9-F1
#
_cell.length_a   1.000
_cell.length_b   1.000
_cell.length_c   1.000
_cell.angle_alpha   90.00
_cell.angle_beta   90.00
_cell.angle_gamma   90.00
#
_symmetry.space_group_name_H-M   'P 1'
#
loop_
_entity.id
_entity.type
_entity.pdbx_description
1 polymer ?
#
loop_
_entity_poly.entity_id
_entity_poly.type
_entity_poly.pdbx_seq_one_letter_code
_entity_poly.pdbx_strand_id
1 'polypeptide(L)'
;MKKLILDHVFTPSPLKRINQDLSELTTENDPDESIFLKLVTERDEFIQNFLENIPNKERNNFVTAELQVNGALVAYAEESFKASLKQLSGVVRGRKAVNKYR
;
A
#
# COMPACT_ATOMS: atom_id res chain seq x y z
N MET A 1 -10.89 0.47 -8.09
CA MET A 1 -9.76 1.32 -7.65
C MET A 1 -8.75 1.40 -8.78
N LYS A 2 -7.96 2.49 -8.87
CA LYS A 2 -6.88 2.56 -9.88
C LYS A 2 -5.79 1.56 -9.49
N LYS A 3 -5.25 0.83 -10.47
CA LYS A 3 -4.13 -0.08 -10.26
C LYS A 3 -2.95 0.71 -9.71
N LEU A 4 -2.41 0.29 -8.56
CA LEU A 4 -1.17 0.84 -8.02
C LEU A 4 -0.01 0.45 -8.93
N ILE A 5 0.72 1.46 -9.40
CA ILE A 5 1.96 1.28 -10.16
C ILE A 5 3.10 1.41 -9.15
N LEU A 6 3.68 0.29 -8.75
CA LEU A 6 4.75 0.23 -7.75
C LEU A 6 6.14 -0.02 -8.36
N ASP A 7 6.20 -0.23 -9.67
CA ASP A 7 7.45 -0.46 -10.40
C ASP A 7 7.97 0.85 -11.01
N HIS A 8 9.29 0.99 -11.05
CA HIS A 8 10.02 2.03 -11.76
C HIS A 8 11.25 1.45 -12.48
N VAL A 9 11.97 2.30 -13.22
CA VAL A 9 13.10 1.89 -14.09
C VAL A 9 14.26 1.24 -13.32
N PHE A 10 14.34 1.47 -12.00
CA PHE A 10 15.40 0.94 -11.14
C PHE A 10 14.91 -0.18 -10.21
N THR A 11 13.69 -0.68 -10.37
CA THR A 11 13.14 -1.75 -9.52
C THR A 11 13.83 -3.08 -9.85
N PRO A 12 14.53 -3.71 -8.88
CA PRO A 12 15.17 -5.00 -9.10
C PRO A 12 14.12 -6.12 -9.19
N SER A 13 14.44 -7.20 -9.92
CA SER A 13 13.51 -8.32 -10.15
C SER A 13 12.87 -8.91 -8.88
N PRO A 14 13.58 -9.08 -7.75
CA PRO A 14 12.95 -9.57 -6.53
C PRO A 14 11.91 -8.60 -5.94
N LEU A 15 12.18 -7.29 -5.95
CA LEU A 15 11.23 -6.26 -5.51
C LEU A 15 10.00 -6.20 -6.41
N LYS A 16 10.19 -6.42 -7.71
CA LYS A 16 9.11 -6.45 -8.70
C LYS A 16 8.05 -7.49 -8.36
N ARG A 17 8.46 -8.65 -7.82
CA ARG A 17 7.52 -9.70 -7.42
C ARG A 17 6.64 -9.24 -6.25
N ILE A 18 7.24 -8.66 -5.21
CA ILE A 18 6.52 -8.10 -4.06
C ILE A 18 5.56 -6.98 -4.51
N ASN A 19 6.01 -6.13 -5.44
CA ASN A 19 5.18 -5.07 -6.03
C ASN A 19 3.99 -5.62 -6.82
N GLN A 20 4.17 -6.73 -7.55
CA GLN A 20 3.08 -7.40 -8.28
C GLN A 20 2.05 -7.96 -7.30
N ASP A 21 2.49 -8.69 -6.28
CA ASP A 21 1.62 -9.27 -5.26
C ASP A 21 0.79 -8.16 -4.54
N LEU A 22 1.42 -7.01 -4.22
CA LEU A 22 0.71 -5.83 -3.70
C LEU A 22 -0.29 -5.24 -4.69
N SER A 23 0.08 -5.12 -5.97
CA SER A 23 -0.79 -4.57 -7.01
C SER A 23 -2.02 -5.45 -7.26
N GLU A 24 -1.84 -6.78 -7.18
CA GLU A 24 -2.91 -7.76 -7.30
C GLU A 24 -3.85 -7.69 -6.10
N LEU A 25 -3.30 -7.75 -4.88
CA LEU A 25 -4.08 -7.65 -3.65
C LEU A 25 -4.93 -6.39 -3.62
N THR A 26 -4.36 -5.23 -3.98
CA THR A 26 -5.08 -3.94 -3.98
C THR A 26 -6.12 -3.78 -5.11
N THR A 27 -6.18 -4.74 -6.04
CA THR A 27 -7.22 -4.81 -7.07
C THR A 27 -8.42 -5.66 -6.62
N GLU A 28 -8.28 -6.43 -5.54
CA GLU A 28 -9.36 -7.22 -4.96
C GLU A 28 -10.45 -6.33 -4.34
N ASN A 29 -11.70 -6.83 -4.27
CA ASN A 29 -12.83 -6.06 -3.74
C ASN A 29 -12.79 -5.88 -2.21
N ASP A 30 -12.11 -6.79 -1.51
CA ASP A 30 -11.94 -6.78 -0.06
C ASP A 30 -10.53 -7.30 0.27
N PRO A 31 -9.49 -6.47 0.04
CA PRO A 31 -8.11 -6.89 0.25
C PRO A 31 -7.85 -7.23 1.72
N ASP A 32 -7.23 -8.38 1.98
CA ASP A 32 -6.84 -8.76 3.34
C ASP A 32 -5.76 -7.80 3.87
N GLU A 33 -6.14 -6.98 4.85
CA GLU A 33 -5.26 -6.01 5.50
C GLU A 33 -4.02 -6.66 6.14
N SER A 34 -4.12 -7.91 6.61
CA SER A 34 -3.00 -8.65 7.21
C SER A 34 -1.98 -9.05 6.16
N ILE A 35 -2.45 -9.50 4.99
CA ILE A 35 -1.59 -9.83 3.86
C ILE A 35 -0.95 -8.55 3.31
N PHE A 36 -1.72 -7.47 3.22
CA PHE A 36 -1.22 -6.17 2.79
C PHE A 36 -0.09 -5.70 3.71
N LEU A 37 -0.31 -5.71 5.02
CA LEU A 37 0.71 -5.32 6.00
C LEU A 37 1.97 -6.18 5.87
N LYS A 38 1.81 -7.49 5.74
CA LYS A 38 2.94 -8.41 5.57
C LYS A 38 3.77 -8.06 4.33
N LEU A 39 3.12 -7.87 3.18
CA LEU A 39 3.80 -7.54 1.92
C LEU A 39 4.48 -6.16 1.97
N VAL A 40 3.84 -5.16 2.61
CA VAL A 40 4.44 -3.83 2.79
C VAL A 40 5.70 -3.91 3.68
N THR A 41 5.66 -4.69 4.75
CA THR A 41 6.83 -4.90 5.62
C THR A 41 7.95 -5.64 4.89
N GLU A 42 7.63 -6.71 4.17
CA GLU A 42 8.61 -7.47 3.36
C GLU A 42 9.27 -6.57 2.29
N ARG A 43 8.48 -5.68 1.68
CA ARG A 43 8.95 -4.69 0.73
C ARG A 43 9.93 -3.70 1.37
N ASP A 44 9.61 -3.18 2.55
CA ASP A 44 10.46 -2.21 3.26
C ASP A 44 11.79 -2.85 3.68
N GLU A 45 11.75 -4.06 4.25
CA GLU A 45 12.94 -4.83 4.61
C GLU A 45 13.84 -5.09 3.39
N PHE A 46 13.25 -5.47 2.25
CA PHE A 46 13.99 -5.66 1.02
C PHE A 46 14.66 -4.36 0.56
N ILE A 47 13.94 -3.24 0.57
CA ILE A 47 14.45 -1.95 0.13
C ILE A 47 15.60 -1.49 1.02
N GLN A 48 15.47 -1.61 2.35
CA GLN A 48 16.53 -1.24 3.28
C GLN A 48 17.81 -2.06 3.00
N ASN A 49 17.68 -3.38 2.88
CA ASN A 49 18.80 -4.24 2.54
C ASN A 49 19.39 -3.93 1.15
N PHE A 50 18.54 -3.66 0.16
CA PHE A 50 19.00 -3.28 -1.18
C PHE A 50 19.79 -1.96 -1.16
N LEU A 51 19.32 -0.95 -0.42
CA LEU A 51 19.99 0.34 -0.29
C LEU A 51 21.38 0.21 0.34
N GLU A 52 21.55 -0.68 1.31
CA GLU A 52 22.85 -0.97 1.94
C GLU A 52 23.86 -1.58 0.96
N ASN A 53 23.39 -2.38 0.01
CA ASN A 53 24.23 -3.17 -0.89
C ASN A 53 24.53 -2.49 -2.24
N ILE A 54 23.88 -1.37 -2.59
CA ILE A 54 24.11 -0.67 -3.88
C ILE A 54 25.11 0.50 -3.80
N PRO A 55 25.82 0.81 -4.90
CA PRO A 55 26.70 1.98 -4.97
C PRO A 55 25.96 3.31 -4.80
N ASN A 56 26.60 4.28 -4.13
CA ASN A 56 26.02 5.62 -3.86
C ASN A 56 25.45 6.34 -5.08
N LYS A 57 26.06 6.18 -6.27
CA LYS A 57 25.60 6.83 -7.50
C LYS A 57 24.25 6.28 -7.98
N GLU A 58 24.02 4.98 -7.84
CA GLU A 58 22.77 4.31 -8.21
C GLU A 58 21.72 4.46 -7.10
N ARG A 59 22.16 4.55 -5.84
CA ARG A 59 21.33 4.78 -4.66
C ARG A 59 20.44 6.02 -4.81
N ASN A 60 21.00 7.16 -5.23
CA ASN A 60 20.22 8.39 -5.34
C ASN A 60 19.10 8.28 -6.39
N ASN A 61 19.37 7.64 -7.53
CA ASN A 61 18.37 7.44 -8.58
C ASN A 61 17.27 6.48 -8.12
N PHE A 62 17.65 5.40 -7.44
CA PHE A 62 16.70 4.46 -6.85
C PHE A 62 15.82 5.16 -5.81
N VAL A 63 16.41 5.82 -4.80
CA VAL A 63 15.68 6.50 -3.72
C VAL A 63 14.71 7.55 -4.25
N THR A 64 15.11 8.33 -5.26
CA THR A 64 14.24 9.37 -5.82
C THR A 64 13.01 8.77 -6.51
N ALA A 65 13.17 7.68 -7.26
CA ALA A 65 12.07 6.99 -7.89
C ALA A 65 11.20 6.23 -6.86
N GLU A 66 11.84 5.60 -5.88
CA GLU A 66 11.20 4.83 -4.81
C GLU A 66 10.34 5.71 -3.90
N LEU A 67 10.77 6.95 -3.62
CA LEU A 67 9.97 7.93 -2.88
C LEU A 67 8.61 8.21 -3.56
N GLN A 68 8.57 8.27 -4.88
CA GLN A 68 7.32 8.52 -5.62
C GLN A 68 6.37 7.32 -5.50
N VAL A 69 6.92 6.11 -5.62
CA VAL A 69 6.16 4.87 -5.45
C VAL A 69 5.64 4.72 -4.01
N ASN A 70 6.51 4.93 -3.02
CA ASN A 70 6.12 4.90 -1.61
C ASN A 70 5.02 5.90 -1.31
N GLY A 71 5.11 7.11 -1.87
CA GLY A 71 4.05 8.11 -1.72
C GLY A 71 2.69 7.62 -2.25
N ALA A 72 2.67 6.94 -3.40
CA ALA A 72 1.44 6.36 -3.94
C ALA A 72 0.88 5.23 -3.06
N LEU A 73 1.75 4.37 -2.52
CA LEU A 73 1.37 3.28 -1.62
C LEU A 73 0.80 3.80 -0.29
N VAL A 74 1.42 4.83 0.29
CA VAL A 74 0.93 5.50 1.51
C VAL A 74 -0.42 6.14 1.26
N ALA A 75 -0.58 6.87 0.14
CA ALA A 75 -1.85 7.51 -0.20
C ALA A 75 -2.98 6.48 -0.34
N TYR A 76 -2.70 5.32 -0.95
CA TYR A 76 -3.66 4.22 -1.02
C TYR A 76 -4.03 3.68 0.36
N ALA A 77 -3.05 3.42 1.23
CA ALA A 77 -3.30 2.92 2.58
C ALA A 77 -4.17 3.91 3.39
N GLU A 78 -3.90 5.21 3.28
CA GLU A 78 -4.71 6.24 3.91
C GLU A 78 -6.15 6.29 3.38
N GLU A 79 -6.33 6.16 2.05
CA GLU A 79 -7.65 6.17 1.42
C GLU A 79 -8.47 4.94 1.85
N SER A 80 -7.83 3.76 1.87
CA SER A 80 -8.44 2.52 2.34
C SER A 80 -8.89 2.65 3.80
N PHE A 81 -8.02 3.17 4.68
CA PHE A 81 -8.35 3.39 6.09
C PHE A 81 -9.53 4.38 6.27
N LYS A 82 -9.54 5.49 5.51
CA LYS A 82 -10.64 6.46 5.52
C LYS A 82 -11.96 5.84 5.04
N ALA A 83 -11.91 4.96 4.05
CA ALA A 83 -13.09 4.24 3.57
C ALA A 83 -13.68 3.32 4.65
N SER A 84 -12.84 2.53 5.33
CA SER A 84 -13.23 1.66 6.44
C SER A 84 -13.86 2.46 7.60
N LEU A 85 -13.26 3.59 7.99
CA LEU A 85 -13.83 4.49 9.00
C LEU A 85 -15.20 5.04 8.61
N LYS A 86 -15.36 5.44 7.34
CA LYS A 86 -16.63 5.97 6.82
C LYS A 86 -17.74 4.92 6.89
N GLN A 87 -17.45 3.68 6.49
CA GLN A 87 -18.40 2.57 6.58
C GLN A 87 -18.84 2.32 8.03
N LEU A 88 -17.90 2.24 8.98
CA LEU A 88 -18.20 2.06 10.40
C LEU A 88 -19.09 3.19 10.94
N SER A 89 -18.77 4.44 10.59
CA SER A 89 -19.56 5.60 11.00
C SER A 89 -21.01 5.54 10.49
N GLY A 90 -21.21 5.04 9.25
CA GLY A 90 -22.52 4.82 8.66
C GLY A 90 -23.33 3.78 9.41
N VAL A 91 -22.71 2.66 9.78
CA VAL A 91 -23.34 1.59 10.57
C VAL A 91 -23.81 2.10 11.93
N VAL A 92 -22.97 2.85 12.65
CA VAL A 92 -23.34 3.42 13.96
C VAL A 92 -24.52 4.38 13.84
N ARG A 93 -24.55 5.23 12.81
CA ARG A 93 -25.68 6.13 12.54
C ARG A 93 -26.95 5.36 12.17
N GLY A 94 -26.84 4.31 11.36
CA GLY A 94 -27.96 3.42 11.02
C GLY A 94 -28.57 2.77 12.26
N ARG A 95 -27.75 2.25 13.18
CA ARG A 95 -28.22 1.70 14.46
C ARG A 95 -28.94 2.74 15.32
N LYS A 96 -28.41 3.98 15.40
CA LYS A 96 -29.07 5.08 16.13
C LYS A 96 -30.42 5.46 15.52
N ALA A 97 -30.53 5.49 14.19
CA ALA A 97 -31.78 5.79 13.50
C ALA A 97 -32.84 4.71 13.78
N VAL A 98 -32.50 3.43 13.65
CA VAL A 98 -33.41 2.32 13.95
C VAL A 98 -33.91 2.37 15.40
N ASN A 99 -33.04 2.68 16.36
CA ASN A 99 -33.43 2.81 17.77
C ASN A 99 -34.29 4.05 18.06
N LYS A 100 -34.30 5.07 17.18
CA LYS A 100 -35.11 6.29 17.34
C LYS A 100 -36.53 6.16 16.78
N TYR A 101 -36.73 5.24 15.82
CA TYR A 101 -38.02 4.96 15.19
C TYR A 101 -38.67 3.67 15.72
N ARG A 102 -38.15 3.12 16.82
CA ARG A 102 -38.74 2.05 17.63
C ARG A 102 -39.43 2.66 18.84
#